data_AF-A0A3N2DZJ2-F1
#
_entry.id   AF-A0A3N2DZJ2-F1
#
_cell.length_a   1.000
_cell.length_b   1.000
_cell.length_c   1.000
_cell.angle_alpha   90.00
_cell.angle_beta   90.00
_cell.angle_gamma   90.00
#
_symmetry.space_group_name_H-M   'P 1'
#
loop_
_entity.id
_entity.type
_entity.pdbx_description
1 polymer ?
#
loop_
_entity_poly.entity_id
_entity_poly.type
_entity_poly.pdbx_seq_one_letter_code
_entity_poly.pdbx_strand_id
1 'polypeptide(L)'
;MENASLLFGSLAGNGKGLVGMLEKLNCLAIDSVEKVAALQLESAKYYTEIGIDQMRAVSGIRDASAAKEYATSSVGVVTQVNNKILEDSKKIIAANVELRGQVIDIVKGGLSEKGAEQAADSKPAKSTAKKASAA
;
A
#
# COMPACT_ATOMS: atom_id res chain seq x y z
N MET A 1 -16.65 2.72 -21.80
CA MET A 1 -15.60 2.24 -22.73
C MET A 1 -14.65 3.36 -23.17
N GLU A 2 -15.05 4.63 -23.12
CA GLU A 2 -14.23 5.79 -23.51
C GLU A 2 -12.90 5.95 -22.71
N ASN A 3 -12.92 5.67 -21.41
CA ASN A 3 -11.72 5.79 -20.56
C ASN A 3 -10.65 4.73 -20.86
N ALA A 4 -11.07 3.56 -21.37
CA ALA A 4 -10.16 2.47 -21.70
C ALA A 4 -9.42 2.72 -23.02
N SER A 5 -10.05 3.39 -23.99
CA SER A 5 -9.40 3.75 -25.25
C SER A 5 -8.39 4.90 -25.08
N LEU A 6 -8.68 5.86 -24.19
CA LEU A 6 -7.74 6.92 -23.82
C LEU A 6 -6.51 6.37 -23.08
N LEU A 7 -6.71 5.40 -22.18
CA LEU A 7 -5.62 4.69 -21.51
C LEU A 7 -4.74 3.96 -22.53
N PHE A 8 -5.34 3.17 -23.42
CA PHE A 8 -4.60 2.40 -24.42
C PHE A 8 -3.87 3.30 -25.44
N GLY A 9 -4.51 4.39 -25.88
CA GLY A 9 -3.90 5.39 -26.76
C GLY A 9 -2.78 6.20 -26.10
N SER A 10 -2.83 6.41 -24.78
CA SER A 10 -1.73 7.01 -24.01
C SER A 10 -0.57 6.05 -23.78
N LEU A 11 -0.88 4.77 -23.58
CA LEU A 11 0.08 3.68 -23.40
C LEU A 11 0.86 3.39 -24.70
N ALA A 12 0.18 3.38 -25.84
CA ALA A 12 0.75 3.08 -27.15
C ALA A 12 1.65 4.20 -27.70
N GLY A 13 1.51 5.43 -27.21
CA GLY A 13 2.21 6.61 -27.75
C GLY A 13 3.54 6.97 -27.05
N ASN A 14 3.83 6.46 -25.85
CA ASN A 14 4.99 6.93 -25.08
C ASN A 14 5.59 5.85 -24.15
N GLY A 15 6.64 5.17 -24.62
CA GLY A 15 7.29 4.07 -23.88
C GLY A 15 7.84 4.47 -22.50
N LYS A 16 8.21 5.74 -22.29
CA LYS A 16 8.72 6.26 -21.01
C LYS A 16 7.66 6.33 -19.90
N GLY A 17 6.43 6.75 -20.22
CA GLY A 17 5.33 6.78 -19.24
C GLY A 17 4.87 5.38 -18.83
N LEU A 18 4.99 4.42 -19.77
CA LEU A 18 4.77 3.00 -19.52
C LEU A 18 5.79 2.40 -18.55
N VAL A 19 7.08 2.69 -18.76
CA VAL A 19 8.17 2.21 -17.90
C VAL A 19 8.03 2.78 -16.47
N GLY A 20 7.76 4.09 -16.33
CA GLY A 20 7.54 4.70 -15.01
C GLY A 20 6.29 4.19 -14.28
N MET A 21 5.23 3.82 -15.02
CA MET A 21 4.05 3.16 -14.44
C MET A 21 4.39 1.75 -13.94
N LEU A 22 5.14 0.97 -14.72
CA LEU A 22 5.58 -0.38 -14.34
C LEU A 22 6.52 -0.36 -13.13
N GLU A 23 7.44 0.60 -13.06
CA GLU A 23 8.31 0.80 -11.89
C GLU A 23 7.49 1.10 -10.62
N LYS A 24 6.52 2.02 -10.70
CA LYS A 24 5.64 2.36 -9.58
C LYS A 24 4.76 1.18 -9.14
N LEU A 25 4.26 0.37 -10.08
CA LEU A 25 3.51 -0.85 -9.76
C LEU A 25 4.39 -1.93 -9.12
N ASN A 26 5.64 -2.08 -9.56
CA ASN A 26 6.59 -3.00 -8.94
C ASN A 26 6.94 -2.59 -7.51
N CYS A 27 7.18 -1.30 -7.26
CA CYS A 27 7.36 -0.79 -5.90
C CYS A 27 6.12 -1.04 -5.03
N LEU A 28 4.92 -0.83 -5.56
CA LEU A 28 3.67 -1.10 -4.83
C LEU A 28 3.52 -2.58 -4.45
N ALA A 29 3.92 -3.49 -5.33
CA ALA A 29 3.90 -4.92 -5.04
C ALA A 29 4.88 -5.30 -3.92
N ILE A 30 6.09 -4.72 -3.94
CA ILE A 30 7.09 -4.91 -2.88
C ILE A 30 6.56 -4.36 -1.55
N ASP A 31 5.99 -3.16 -1.53
CA ASP A 31 5.42 -2.53 -0.33
C ASP A 31 4.26 -3.36 0.26
N SER A 32 3.45 -3.98 -0.62
CA SER A 32 2.38 -4.89 -0.22
C SER A 32 2.92 -6.17 0.43
N VAL A 33 4.02 -6.73 -0.09
CA VAL A 33 4.70 -7.89 0.50
C VAL A 33 5.32 -7.52 1.85
N GLU A 34 5.92 -6.35 1.97
CA GLU A 34 6.49 -5.86 3.23
C GLU A 34 5.40 -5.69 4.31
N LYS A 35 4.24 -5.12 3.97
CA LYS A 35 3.09 -5.01 4.88
C LYS A 35 2.56 -6.37 5.35
N VAL A 36 2.47 -7.36 4.45
CA VAL A 36 2.06 -8.74 4.82
C VAL A 36 3.12 -9.41 5.70
N ALA A 37 4.40 -9.24 5.38
CA ALA A 37 5.50 -9.79 6.17
C ALA A 37 5.54 -9.17 7.57
N ALA A 38 5.30 -7.86 7.70
CA ALA A 38 5.20 -7.17 8.98
C ALA A 38 4.03 -7.71 9.83
N LEU A 39 2.86 -7.95 9.21
CA LEU A 39 1.71 -8.58 9.89
C LEU A 39 2.04 -9.99 10.37
N GLN A 40 2.71 -10.80 9.55
CA GLN A 40 3.12 -12.15 9.94
C GLN A 40 4.15 -12.15 11.08
N LEU A 41 5.12 -11.23 11.05
CA LEU A 41 6.12 -11.06 12.11
C LEU A 41 5.47 -10.60 13.43
N GLU A 42 4.52 -9.67 13.36
CA GLU A 42 3.76 -9.19 14.52
C GLU A 42 2.96 -10.35 15.15
N SER A 43 2.30 -11.16 14.34
CA SER A 43 1.57 -12.34 14.83
C SER A 43 2.50 -13.40 15.44
N ALA A 44 3.68 -13.63 14.84
CA ALA A 44 4.69 -14.52 15.42
C ALA A 44 5.18 -14.04 16.79
N LYS A 45 5.45 -12.73 16.92
CA LYS A 45 5.83 -12.12 18.20
C LYS A 45 4.72 -12.31 19.24
N TYR A 46 3.48 -12.04 18.86
CA TYR A 46 2.31 -12.17 19.71
C TYR A 46 2.11 -13.60 20.25
N TYR A 47 2.23 -14.64 19.40
CA TYR A 47 2.15 -16.02 19.86
C TYR A 47 3.30 -16.43 20.78
N THR A 48 4.49 -15.88 20.53
CA THR A 48 5.67 -16.12 21.37
C THR A 48 5.50 -15.51 22.76
N GLU A 49 4.94 -14.29 22.83
CA GLU A 49 4.60 -13.62 24.10
C GLU A 49 3.57 -14.43 24.89
N ILE A 50 2.47 -14.89 24.24
CA ILE A 50 1.50 -15.80 24.89
C ILE A 50 2.18 -17.07 25.39
N GLY A 51 3.05 -17.69 24.60
CA GLY A 51 3.75 -18.91 24.98
C GLY A 51 4.63 -18.73 26.21
N ILE A 52 5.40 -17.63 26.26
CA ILE A 52 6.24 -17.29 27.42
C ILE A 52 5.38 -17.01 28.66
N ASP A 53 4.28 -16.29 28.49
CA ASP A 53 3.37 -15.97 29.59
C ASP A 53 2.65 -17.21 30.11
N GLN A 54 2.23 -18.13 29.24
CA GLN A 54 1.67 -19.42 29.63
C GLN A 54 2.72 -20.25 30.39
N MET A 55 3.97 -20.26 29.93
CA MET A 55 5.06 -21.01 30.57
C MET A 55 5.39 -20.46 31.96
N ARG A 56 5.41 -19.12 32.13
CA ARG A 56 5.51 -18.47 33.45
C ARG A 56 4.32 -18.79 34.33
N ALA A 57 3.10 -18.69 33.80
CA ALA A 57 1.87 -18.94 34.54
C ALA A 57 1.81 -20.39 35.05
N VAL A 58 2.17 -21.37 34.21
CA VAL A 58 2.24 -22.79 34.59
C VAL A 58 3.33 -23.03 35.64
N SER A 59 4.50 -22.41 35.52
CA SER A 59 5.57 -22.52 36.53
C SER A 59 5.19 -21.95 37.90
N GLY A 60 4.20 -21.06 37.95
CA GLY A 60 3.67 -20.46 39.18
C GLY A 60 2.59 -21.30 39.88
N ILE A 61 2.08 -22.37 39.26
CA ILE A 61 1.01 -23.18 39.86
C ILE A 61 1.60 -24.09 40.93
N ARG A 62 1.42 -23.71 42.20
CA ARG A 62 1.93 -24.47 43.36
C ARG A 62 0.82 -25.00 44.28
N ASP A 63 -0.39 -24.49 44.12
CA ASP A 63 -1.56 -24.83 44.93
C ASP A 63 -2.87 -24.57 44.15
N ALA A 64 -4.00 -24.95 44.77
CA ALA A 64 -5.32 -24.81 44.18
C ALA A 64 -5.74 -23.34 43.94
N SER A 65 -5.16 -22.38 44.67
CA SER A 65 -5.41 -20.95 44.46
C SER A 65 -4.73 -20.48 43.17
N ALA A 66 -3.46 -20.85 42.99
CA ALA A 66 -2.71 -20.56 41.77
C ALA A 66 -3.35 -21.21 40.52
N ALA A 67 -3.95 -22.41 40.67
CA ALA A 67 -4.72 -23.04 39.60
C ALA A 67 -5.98 -22.25 39.20
N LYS A 68 -6.69 -21.66 40.17
CA LYS A 68 -7.84 -20.78 39.93
C LYS A 68 -7.42 -19.47 39.25
N GLU A 69 -6.27 -18.93 39.64
CA GLU A 69 -5.69 -17.73 39.06
C GLU A 69 -5.27 -17.95 37.60
N TYR A 70 -4.65 -19.10 37.30
CA TYR A 70 -4.36 -19.54 35.94
C TYR A 70 -5.64 -19.65 35.07
N ALA A 71 -6.70 -20.27 35.61
CA ALA A 71 -7.98 -20.39 34.91
C ALA A 71 -8.62 -19.02 34.61
N THR A 72 -8.44 -18.05 35.51
CA THR A 72 -8.89 -16.67 35.32
C THR A 72 -8.06 -15.95 34.26
N SER A 73 -6.73 -16.15 34.25
CA SER A 73 -5.83 -15.59 33.22
C SER A 73 -6.10 -16.16 31.82
N SER A 74 -6.57 -17.40 31.73
CA SER A 74 -6.90 -18.06 30.46
C SER A 74 -8.03 -17.34 29.71
N VAL A 75 -8.99 -16.77 30.44
CA VAL A 75 -10.04 -15.90 29.85
C VAL A 75 -9.42 -14.61 29.30
N GLY A 76 -8.45 -14.04 30.01
CA GLY A 76 -7.69 -12.86 29.57
C GLY A 76 -6.90 -13.12 28.29
N VAL A 77 -6.26 -14.29 28.14
CA VAL A 77 -5.55 -14.69 26.92
C VAL A 77 -6.51 -14.76 25.73
N VAL A 78 -7.70 -15.35 25.91
CA VAL A 78 -8.73 -15.39 24.85
C VAL A 78 -9.18 -13.99 24.44
N THR A 79 -9.40 -13.09 25.41
CA THR A 79 -9.73 -11.68 25.12
C THR A 79 -8.62 -10.98 24.34
N GLN A 80 -7.35 -11.18 24.71
CA GLN A 80 -6.22 -10.61 23.99
C GLN A 80 -6.14 -11.14 22.55
N VAL A 81 -6.32 -12.46 22.35
CA VAL A 81 -6.30 -13.07 21.02
C VAL A 81 -7.41 -12.49 20.14
N ASN A 82 -8.62 -12.36 20.69
CA ASN A 82 -9.74 -11.76 19.97
C ASN A 82 -9.46 -10.29 19.59
N ASN A 83 -8.86 -9.51 20.49
CA ASN A 83 -8.46 -8.14 20.19
C ASN A 83 -7.41 -8.07 19.08
N LYS A 84 -6.40 -8.96 19.10
CA LYS A 84 -5.37 -9.04 18.06
C LYS A 84 -5.97 -9.39 16.70
N ILE A 85 -6.90 -10.34 16.64
CA ILE A 85 -7.61 -10.69 15.39
C ILE A 85 -8.38 -9.49 14.83
N LEU A 86 -9.07 -8.73 15.68
CA LEU A 86 -9.78 -7.53 15.27
C LEU A 86 -8.82 -6.43 14.78
N GLU A 87 -7.67 -6.27 15.43
CA GLU A 87 -6.64 -5.32 15.03
C GLU A 87 -6.02 -5.70 13.69
N ASP A 88 -5.63 -6.96 13.51
CA ASP A 88 -5.08 -7.47 12.26
C ASP A 88 -6.09 -7.35 11.11
N SER A 89 -7.37 -7.63 11.38
CA SER A 89 -8.45 -7.43 10.41
C SER A 89 -8.54 -5.98 9.95
N LYS A 90 -8.43 -5.01 10.87
CA LYS A 90 -8.41 -3.58 10.52
C LYS A 90 -7.18 -3.22 9.68
N LYS A 91 -6.00 -3.73 10.02
CA LYS A 91 -4.76 -3.50 9.26
C LYS A 91 -4.86 -4.08 7.85
N ILE A 92 -5.43 -5.27 7.68
CA ILE A 92 -5.66 -5.90 6.37
C ILE A 92 -6.65 -5.07 5.53
N ILE A 93 -7.74 -4.60 6.13
CA ILE A 93 -8.74 -3.76 5.44
C ILE A 93 -8.10 -2.43 5.01
N ALA A 94 -7.34 -1.79 5.90
CA ALA A 94 -6.63 -0.54 5.62
C ALA A 94 -5.63 -0.72 4.47
N ALA A 95 -4.80 -1.78 4.52
CA ALA A 95 -3.85 -2.09 3.45
C ALA A 95 -4.54 -2.34 2.10
N ASN A 96 -5.71 -3.00 2.10
CA ASN A 96 -6.52 -3.21 0.88
C ASN A 96 -7.05 -1.89 0.29
N VAL A 97 -7.54 -0.99 1.13
CA VAL A 97 -8.04 0.33 0.70
C VAL A 97 -6.90 1.18 0.16
N GLU A 98 -5.76 1.20 0.85
CA GLU A 98 -4.55 1.92 0.44
C GLU A 98 -4.03 1.42 -0.90
N LEU A 99 -3.90 0.09 -1.08
CA LEU A 99 -3.44 -0.52 -2.32
C LEU A 99 -4.35 -0.13 -3.49
N ARG A 100 -5.68 -0.19 -3.31
CA ARG A 100 -6.64 0.27 -4.34
C ARG A 100 -6.47 1.74 -4.67
N GLY A 101 -6.28 2.60 -3.67
CA GLY A 101 -6.01 4.03 -3.86
C GLY A 101 -4.73 4.26 -4.66
N GLN A 102 -3.63 3.65 -4.25
CA GLN A 102 -2.32 3.79 -4.89
C GLN A 102 -2.33 3.26 -6.35
N VAL A 103 -3.04 2.16 -6.65
CA VAL A 103 -3.24 1.73 -8.05
C VAL A 103 -3.98 2.77 -8.86
N ILE A 104 -5.09 3.32 -8.33
CA ILE A 104 -5.87 4.35 -9.02
C ILE A 104 -5.03 5.61 -9.25
N ASP A 105 -4.21 6.00 -8.28
CA ASP A 105 -3.36 7.18 -8.37
C ASP A 105 -2.18 6.99 -9.33
N ILE A 106 -1.57 5.80 -9.40
CA ILE A 106 -0.54 5.48 -10.39
C ILE A 106 -1.13 5.56 -11.81
N VAL A 107 -2.33 5.00 -12.02
CA VAL A 107 -3.02 5.02 -13.31
C VAL A 107 -3.41 6.44 -13.71
N LYS A 108 -3.92 7.25 -12.76
CA LYS A 108 -4.25 8.67 -13.00
C LYS A 108 -3.01 9.53 -13.19
N GLY A 109 -1.95 9.32 -12.41
CA GLY A 109 -0.68 10.06 -12.49
C GLY A 109 0.02 9.85 -13.83
N GLY A 110 0.02 8.61 -14.36
CA GLY A 110 0.52 8.32 -15.70
C GLY A 110 -0.31 8.98 -16.84
N LEU A 111 -1.57 9.33 -16.57
CA LEU A 111 -2.41 10.14 -17.47
C LEU A 111 -2.17 11.65 -17.30
N SER A 112 -1.75 12.11 -16.12
CA SER A 112 -1.53 13.53 -15.79
C SER A 112 -0.12 14.04 -16.08
N GLU A 113 0.92 13.19 -16.12
CA GLU A 113 2.26 13.58 -16.62
C GLU A 113 2.21 14.07 -18.08
N LYS A 114 1.15 13.70 -18.83
CA LYS A 114 0.83 14.25 -20.15
C LYS A 114 0.45 15.74 -20.16
N GLY A 115 0.07 16.33 -19.02
CA GLY A 115 -0.35 17.74 -18.93
C GLY A 115 0.80 18.74 -18.76
N ALA A 116 1.96 18.30 -18.26
CA ALA A 116 3.09 19.18 -17.98
C ALA A 116 4.11 19.25 -19.14
N GLU A 117 4.26 18.18 -19.93
CA GLU A 117 5.25 18.17 -21.02
C GLU A 117 4.73 18.83 -22.31
N GLN A 118 3.40 18.93 -22.48
CA GLN A 118 2.80 19.60 -23.64
C GLN A 118 2.82 21.14 -23.55
N ALA A 119 3.18 21.71 -22.40
CA ALA A 119 3.33 23.15 -22.20
C ALA A 119 4.77 23.67 -22.41
N ALA A 120 5.77 22.79 -22.53
CA ALA A 120 7.18 23.18 -22.62
C ALA A 120 7.68 23.41 -24.06
N ASP A 121 6.94 22.99 -25.10
CA ASP A 121 7.34 23.15 -26.52
C ASP A 121 6.65 24.33 -27.24
N SER A 122 6.13 25.29 -26.47
CA SER A 122 5.60 26.55 -27.02
C SER A 122 6.61 27.68 -26.84
N LYS A 123 7.83 27.52 -27.39
CA LYS A 123 8.76 28.66 -27.53
C LYS A 123 8.33 29.50 -28.74
N PRO A 124 8.06 30.80 -28.59
CA PRO A 124 7.60 31.64 -29.69
C PRO A 124 8.78 31.96 -30.61
N ALA A 125 8.84 31.33 -31.79
CA ALA A 125 9.75 31.73 -32.84
C ALA A 125 9.26 33.06 -33.45
N LYS A 126 9.84 34.17 -32.97
CA LYS A 126 9.70 35.50 -33.56
C LYS A 126 10.64 35.61 -34.78
N SER A 127 10.07 36.01 -35.92
CA SER A 127 10.65 36.85 -37.00
C SER A 127 11.64 36.25 -38.01
N THR A 128 11.19 36.17 -39.28
CA THR A 128 11.68 36.93 -40.47
C THR A 128 10.68 36.69 -41.61
N ALA A 129 10.18 37.61 -42.43
CA ALA A 129 10.50 39.00 -42.71
C ALA A 129 9.28 39.72 -43.31
N LYS A 130 9.23 41.03 -43.10
CA LYS A 130 8.22 41.98 -43.57
C LYS A 130 8.68 42.61 -44.89
N LYS A 131 7.74 42.76 -45.84
CA LYS A 131 7.53 43.87 -46.80
C LYS A 131 8.09 43.80 -48.25
N ALA A 132 7.22 44.33 -49.13
CA ALA A 132 7.39 45.00 -50.43
C ALA A 132 7.26 44.10 -51.67
N SER A 133 6.56 44.46 -52.75
CA SER A 133 5.78 45.64 -53.15
C SER A 133 4.99 45.26 -54.42
N ALA A 134 3.90 45.97 -54.69
CA ALA A 134 3.19 46.01 -55.96
C ALA A 134 4.09 46.36 -57.16
N ALA A 135 3.78 45.78 -58.32
CA ALA A 135 3.88 46.36 -59.66
C ALA A 135 2.96 45.55 -60.61
#